data_AF-A0A9Y6M206-F1
#
_entry.id   AF-A0A9Y6M206-F1
#
_cell.length_a   1.000
_cell.length_b   1.000
_cell.length_c   1.000
_cell.angle_alpha   90.00
_cell.angle_beta   90.00
_cell.angle_gamma   90.00
#
_symmetry.space_group_name_H-M   'P 1'
#
loop_
_entity.id
_entity.type
_entity.pdbx_description
1 polymer ?
#
loop_
_entity_poly.entity_id
_entity_poly.type
_entity_poly.pdbx_seq_one_letter_code
_entity_poly.pdbx_strand_id
1 'polypeptide(L)'
;MRADLSPDMTREESDRAGYVVCEQHFRPKDINSKGRRKRLAPEAVPILLHTIKEEQRDLEMPSTDVHAPVPLQDTPPYEQVVAMFNKLLAEKDEKIKDLKSSLQRERARMRLMKFRMNSKIRELKRKLEQQQNSSDDQGDQLTAASDCLPQAAKEFFDKQIAMAKVRKHGQRYDKKQKDMAIQLYKQSPSCYSELQKMFQLPSSTTLRRHQVVSQEASPSEEEDREPLGWPASQKDTPADPERGEEEKLADVAGWVVQKVAQDPEVSACTKCESLLVETNDTEHNYHTRMEKDAVSAVKKSTTSARLLHPSEAFKECISKCDSVIQKIPPNAMAPKKLKAYLRASGAFSELHRIHPAHSKAIERVAVNKYVMCRVVAELKETAQNRKRTHEKKSAACQELNVSTLEVNQD
;
A
#
# COMPACT_ATOMS: atom_id res chain seq x y z
N MET A 1 -37.54 0.06 -16.61
CA MET A 1 -36.37 -0.44 -15.87
C MET A 1 -35.84 0.68 -14.99
N ARG A 2 -35.72 0.46 -13.67
CA ARG A 2 -35.11 1.40 -12.73
C ARG A 2 -33.70 0.90 -12.45
N ALA A 3 -32.75 1.28 -13.29
CA ALA A 3 -31.35 1.10 -12.96
C ALA A 3 -30.94 2.33 -12.13
N ASP A 4 -30.49 2.08 -10.91
CA ASP A 4 -29.74 3.02 -10.05
C ASP A 4 -30.50 4.08 -9.23
N LEU A 5 -31.66 3.72 -8.65
CA LEU A 5 -32.22 4.49 -7.54
C LEU A 5 -31.96 3.82 -6.19
N SER A 6 -31.35 4.56 -5.28
CA SER A 6 -31.38 4.23 -3.85
C SER A 6 -32.86 4.19 -3.40
N PRO A 7 -33.31 3.13 -2.69
CA PRO A 7 -34.71 3.00 -2.27
C PRO A 7 -35.18 4.08 -1.28
N ASP A 8 -34.26 4.90 -0.77
CA ASP A 8 -34.52 5.95 0.23
C ASP A 8 -34.50 7.39 -0.35
N MET A 9 -34.46 7.56 -1.67
CA MET A 9 -34.39 8.90 -2.29
C MET A 9 -35.74 9.61 -2.19
N THR A 10 -35.76 10.84 -1.66
CA THR A 10 -37.02 11.60 -1.55
C THR A 10 -37.47 12.10 -2.93
N ARG A 11 -38.78 12.38 -3.07
CA ARG A 11 -39.35 12.91 -4.32
C ARG A 11 -38.65 14.20 -4.77
N GLU A 12 -38.26 15.05 -3.83
CA GLU A 12 -37.56 16.31 -4.08
C GLU A 12 -36.10 16.12 -4.53
N GLU A 13 -35.41 15.10 -4.01
CA GLU A 13 -34.06 14.72 -4.45
C GLU A 13 -34.08 14.12 -5.86
N SER A 14 -35.09 13.28 -6.13
CA SER A 14 -35.37 12.77 -7.48
C SER A 14 -35.66 13.92 -8.46
N ASP A 15 -36.41 14.94 -8.04
CA ASP A 15 -36.71 16.11 -8.86
C ASP A 15 -35.51 17.05 -9.08
N ARG A 16 -34.50 17.01 -8.20
CA ARG A 16 -33.21 17.72 -8.35
C ARG A 16 -32.19 16.98 -9.20
N ALA A 17 -32.17 15.65 -9.15
CA ALA A 17 -31.21 14.81 -9.87
C ALA A 17 -31.36 14.89 -11.40
N GLY A 18 -32.45 15.46 -11.91
CA GLY A 18 -32.56 15.88 -13.30
C GLY A 18 -32.40 14.72 -14.27
N TYR A 19 -33.32 13.76 -14.26
CA TYR A 19 -33.30 12.66 -15.22
C TYR A 19 -33.40 13.19 -16.66
N VAL A 20 -32.34 12.95 -17.42
CA VAL A 20 -32.32 13.23 -18.85
C VAL A 20 -32.90 12.02 -19.55
N VAL A 21 -34.15 12.16 -19.99
CA VAL A 21 -34.76 11.20 -20.91
C VAL A 21 -34.01 11.31 -22.24
N CYS A 22 -33.28 10.26 -22.62
CA CYS A 22 -32.57 10.23 -23.90
C CYS A 22 -33.45 9.67 -25.02
N GLU A 23 -33.21 10.16 -26.24
CA GLU A 23 -33.93 9.79 -27.47
C GLU A 23 -33.68 8.35 -27.92
N GLN A 24 -32.73 7.65 -27.29
CA GLN A 24 -32.47 6.22 -27.56
C GLN A 24 -33.54 5.28 -26.99
N HIS A 25 -34.25 5.70 -25.93
CA HIS A 25 -35.20 4.82 -25.22
C HIS A 25 -36.67 5.15 -25.49
N PHE A 26 -36.97 6.33 -26.03
CA PHE A 26 -38.32 6.84 -26.28
C PHE A 26 -38.38 7.52 -27.64
N ARG A 27 -39.52 7.44 -28.34
CA ARG A 27 -39.66 8.11 -29.64
C ARG A 27 -39.60 9.64 -29.43
N PRO A 28 -39.02 10.42 -30.36
CA PRO A 28 -38.91 11.87 -30.21
C PRO A 28 -40.25 12.57 -29.94
N LYS A 29 -41.36 12.06 -30.50
CA LYS A 29 -42.72 12.55 -30.27
C LYS A 29 -43.23 12.38 -28.83
N ASP A 30 -42.67 11.41 -28.11
CA ASP A 30 -43.04 11.11 -26.72
C ASP A 30 -42.26 11.98 -25.73
N ILE A 31 -41.30 12.76 -26.22
CA ILE A 31 -40.49 13.69 -25.42
C ILE A 31 -41.00 15.11 -25.67
N ASN A 32 -41.65 15.69 -24.68
CA ASN A 32 -42.05 17.08 -24.72
C ASN A 32 -40.80 17.97 -24.56
N SER A 33 -40.40 18.61 -25.67
CA SER A 33 -39.25 19.51 -25.76
C SER A 33 -39.55 20.95 -25.36
N LYS A 34 -40.81 21.28 -24.98
CA LYS A 34 -41.19 22.62 -24.54
C LYS A 34 -40.77 22.85 -23.08
N GLY A 35 -39.50 23.24 -22.88
CA GLY A 35 -38.97 23.69 -21.58
C GLY A 35 -37.50 23.32 -21.36
N ARG A 36 -36.87 23.85 -20.29
CA ARG A 36 -35.48 23.50 -19.92
C ARG A 36 -35.29 22.02 -19.53
N ARG A 37 -36.37 21.26 -19.37
CA ARG A 37 -36.34 19.83 -18.98
C ARG A 37 -37.18 19.03 -19.97
N LYS A 38 -36.56 18.03 -20.61
CA LYS A 38 -37.24 17.03 -21.43
C LYS A 38 -38.18 16.22 -20.53
N ARG A 39 -39.49 16.27 -20.75
CA ARG A 39 -40.49 15.47 -20.02
C ARG A 39 -41.12 14.44 -20.95
N LEU A 40 -41.45 13.26 -20.44
CA LEU A 40 -42.21 12.27 -21.21
C LEU A 40 -43.69 12.67 -21.29
N ALA A 41 -44.31 12.40 -22.44
CA ALA A 41 -45.75 12.45 -22.59
C ALA A 41 -46.42 11.40 -21.68
N PRO A 42 -47.67 11.62 -21.23
CA PRO A 42 -48.38 10.67 -20.35
C PRO A 42 -48.50 9.26 -20.94
N GLU A 43 -48.50 9.15 -22.27
CA GLU A 43 -48.65 7.89 -23.02
C GLU A 43 -47.31 7.37 -23.59
N ALA A 44 -46.17 7.91 -23.14
CA ALA A 44 -44.87 7.50 -23.63
C ALA A 44 -44.56 6.03 -23.26
N VAL A 45 -44.38 5.19 -24.28
CA VAL A 45 -43.98 3.79 -24.11
C VAL A 45 -42.50 3.64 -24.50
N PRO A 46 -41.64 3.05 -23.65
CA PRO A 46 -40.26 2.77 -24.01
C PRO A 46 -40.15 1.87 -25.25
N ILE A 47 -39.22 2.18 -26.16
CA ILE A 47 -39.02 1.43 -27.42
C ILE A 47 -38.73 -0.06 -27.15
N LEU A 48 -38.07 -0.38 -26.04
CA LEU A 48 -37.79 -1.75 -25.58
C LEU A 48 -39.05 -2.63 -25.38
N LEU A 49 -40.23 -2.03 -25.25
CA LEU A 49 -41.49 -2.76 -25.10
C LEU A 49 -42.27 -2.91 -26.42
N HIS A 50 -41.85 -2.23 -27.49
CA HIS A 50 -42.52 -2.31 -28.78
C HIS A 50 -42.13 -3.55 -29.59
N THR A 51 -40.89 -4.02 -29.47
CA THR A 51 -40.42 -5.20 -30.23
C THR A 51 -41.21 -6.47 -29.91
N ILE A 52 -41.69 -6.62 -28.67
CA ILE A 52 -42.40 -7.85 -28.25
C ILE A 52 -43.81 -7.96 -28.85
N LYS A 53 -44.46 -6.83 -29.20
CA LYS A 53 -45.85 -6.86 -29.72
C LYS A 53 -45.94 -6.87 -31.24
N GLU A 54 -44.93 -6.39 -31.96
CA GLU A 54 -44.93 -6.43 -33.42
C GLU A 54 -44.42 -7.77 -33.96
N GLU A 55 -43.45 -8.43 -33.30
CA GLU A 55 -43.02 -9.79 -33.68
C GLU A 55 -44.09 -10.88 -33.48
N GLN A 56 -45.17 -10.59 -32.73
CA GLN A 56 -46.31 -11.51 -32.59
C GLN A 56 -47.36 -11.38 -33.71
N ARG A 57 -47.25 -10.41 -34.62
CA ARG A 57 -48.20 -10.30 -35.74
C ARG A 57 -47.75 -10.99 -37.02
N ASP A 58 -46.46 -11.28 -37.17
CA ASP A 58 -45.90 -11.88 -38.39
C ASP A 58 -45.34 -13.30 -38.19
N LEU A 59 -45.60 -13.93 -37.03
CA LEU A 59 -45.49 -15.38 -36.92
C LEU A 59 -46.73 -16.01 -37.56
N GLU A 60 -46.69 -16.07 -38.89
CA GLU A 60 -47.40 -17.10 -39.65
C GLU A 60 -47.25 -18.43 -38.91
N MET A 61 -48.39 -19.09 -38.65
CA MET A 61 -48.38 -20.45 -38.11
C MET A 61 -47.47 -21.30 -39.01
N PRO A 62 -46.37 -21.88 -38.49
CA PRO A 62 -45.66 -22.88 -39.25
C PRO A 62 -46.65 -24.00 -39.54
N SER A 63 -46.85 -24.27 -40.82
CA SER A 63 -47.57 -25.41 -41.33
C SER A 63 -47.18 -26.64 -40.53
N THR A 64 -48.18 -27.27 -39.92
CA THR A 64 -48.07 -28.55 -39.22
C THR A 64 -47.57 -29.62 -40.19
N ASP A 65 -46.26 -29.70 -40.34
CA ASP A 65 -45.62 -30.90 -40.84
C ASP A 65 -45.79 -31.97 -39.76
N VAL A 66 -46.45 -33.04 -40.19
CA VAL A 66 -46.82 -34.21 -39.41
C VAL A 66 -45.53 -34.90 -38.95
N HIS A 67 -44.97 -34.43 -37.84
CA HIS A 67 -43.91 -35.17 -37.15
C HIS A 67 -44.51 -36.50 -36.66
N ALA A 68 -43.86 -37.57 -37.11
CA ALA A 68 -44.13 -38.94 -36.74
C ALA A 68 -44.37 -39.08 -35.22
N PRO A 69 -45.26 -40.00 -34.79
CA PRO A 69 -45.59 -40.19 -33.39
C PRO A 69 -44.31 -40.49 -32.61
N VAL A 70 -43.87 -39.52 -31.82
CA VAL A 70 -42.79 -39.71 -30.86
C VAL A 70 -43.26 -40.80 -29.89
N PRO A 71 -42.49 -41.88 -29.70
CA PRO A 71 -42.88 -42.95 -28.79
C PRO A 71 -43.15 -42.35 -27.40
N LEU A 72 -44.32 -42.62 -26.82
CA LEU A 72 -44.62 -42.31 -25.43
C LEU A 72 -43.56 -43.00 -24.56
N GLN A 73 -42.51 -42.26 -24.19
CA GLN A 73 -41.65 -42.68 -23.10
C GLN A 73 -42.42 -42.47 -21.81
N ASP A 74 -42.33 -43.45 -20.91
CA ASP A 74 -42.97 -43.46 -19.60
C ASP A 74 -42.71 -42.15 -18.85
N THR A 75 -43.66 -41.23 -18.91
CA THR A 75 -43.60 -40.00 -18.15
C THR A 75 -43.66 -40.38 -16.67
N PRO A 76 -42.73 -39.86 -15.84
CA PRO A 76 -42.79 -40.11 -14.40
C PRO A 76 -44.17 -39.70 -13.87
N PRO A 77 -44.72 -40.43 -12.89
CA PRO A 77 -46.01 -40.10 -12.30
C PRO A 77 -46.04 -38.62 -11.88
N TYR A 78 -47.12 -37.92 -12.22
CA TYR A 78 -47.30 -36.48 -11.97
C TYR A 78 -46.91 -36.07 -10.54
N GLU A 79 -47.23 -36.90 -9.55
CA GLU A 79 -46.90 -36.69 -8.14
C GLU A 79 -45.38 -36.56 -7.89
N GLN A 80 -44.56 -37.33 -8.61
CA GLN A 80 -43.10 -37.28 -8.51
C GLN A 80 -42.56 -35.95 -9.07
N VAL A 81 -43.11 -35.47 -10.17
CA VAL A 81 -42.73 -34.18 -10.79
C VAL A 81 -43.07 -33.03 -9.85
N VAL A 82 -44.26 -33.04 -9.25
CA VAL A 82 -44.68 -32.02 -8.27
C VAL A 82 -43.79 -32.05 -7.03
N ALA A 83 -43.44 -33.24 -6.51
CA ALA A 83 -42.54 -33.37 -5.37
C ALA A 83 -41.14 -32.82 -5.67
N MET A 84 -40.59 -33.11 -6.86
CA MET A 84 -39.30 -32.55 -7.30
C MET A 84 -39.35 -31.03 -7.43
N PHE A 85 -40.43 -30.48 -7.98
CA PHE A 85 -40.60 -29.04 -8.12
C PHE A 85 -40.71 -28.34 -6.76
N ASN A 86 -41.52 -28.88 -5.84
CA ASN A 86 -41.65 -28.35 -4.48
C ASN A 86 -40.33 -28.40 -3.71
N LYS A 87 -39.54 -29.46 -3.89
CA LYS A 87 -38.19 -29.55 -3.31
C LYS A 87 -37.28 -28.45 -3.87
N LEU A 88 -37.28 -28.22 -5.18
CA LEU A 88 -36.50 -27.15 -5.81
C LEU A 88 -36.94 -25.77 -5.32
N LEU A 89 -38.24 -25.53 -5.16
CA LEU A 89 -38.76 -24.28 -4.61
C LEU A 89 -38.28 -24.06 -3.17
N ALA A 90 -38.38 -25.07 -2.31
CA ALA A 90 -37.90 -24.99 -0.93
C ALA A 90 -36.38 -24.69 -0.85
N GLU A 91 -35.57 -25.35 -1.69
CA GLU A 91 -34.13 -25.06 -1.77
C GLU A 91 -33.83 -23.64 -2.24
N LYS A 92 -34.64 -23.08 -3.14
CA LYS A 92 -34.51 -21.70 -3.61
C LYS A 92 -34.94 -20.71 -2.53
N ASP A 93 -36.00 -21.00 -1.78
CA ASP A 93 -36.46 -20.16 -0.68
C ASP A 93 -35.43 -20.06 0.45
N GLU A 94 -34.78 -21.17 0.82
CA GLU A 94 -33.69 -21.16 1.80
C GLU A 94 -32.50 -20.33 1.30
N LYS A 95 -32.10 -20.48 0.02
CA LYS A 95 -31.06 -19.64 -0.59
C LYS A 95 -31.44 -18.16 -0.59
N ILE A 96 -32.71 -17.82 -0.83
CA ILE A 96 -33.20 -16.44 -0.79
C ILE A 96 -33.13 -15.89 0.65
N LYS A 97 -33.51 -16.68 1.66
CA LYS A 97 -33.39 -16.30 3.08
C LYS A 97 -31.93 -16.04 3.46
N ASP A 98 -31.01 -16.90 3.04
CA ASP A 98 -29.57 -16.73 3.28
C ASP A 98 -29.01 -15.48 2.60
N LEU A 99 -29.40 -15.21 1.35
CA LEU A 99 -29.00 -14.00 0.65
C LEU A 99 -29.55 -12.74 1.33
N LYS A 100 -30.80 -12.76 1.80
CA LYS A 100 -31.40 -11.65 2.55
C LYS A 100 -30.64 -11.39 3.86
N SER A 101 -30.30 -12.43 4.62
CA SER A 101 -29.53 -12.29 5.87
C SER A 101 -28.11 -11.78 5.61
N SER A 102 -27.47 -12.23 4.53
CA SER A 102 -26.17 -11.75 4.06
C SER A 102 -26.22 -10.26 3.68
N LEU A 103 -27.21 -9.85 2.88
CA LEU A 103 -27.42 -8.45 2.49
C LEU A 103 -27.68 -7.55 3.70
N GLN A 104 -28.45 -8.02 4.68
CA GLN A 104 -28.72 -7.28 5.91
C GLN A 104 -27.43 -7.08 6.74
N ARG A 105 -26.58 -8.10 6.85
CA ARG A 105 -25.27 -7.99 7.52
C ARG A 105 -24.36 -6.98 6.83
N GLU A 106 -24.31 -6.99 5.50
CA GLU A 106 -23.48 -6.05 4.74
C GLU A 106 -23.99 -4.61 4.85
N ARG A 107 -25.32 -4.40 4.82
CA ARG A 107 -25.94 -3.09 5.09
C ARG A 107 -25.58 -2.57 6.48
N ALA A 108 -25.63 -3.42 7.51
CA ALA A 108 -25.24 -3.03 8.87
C ALA A 108 -23.76 -2.64 8.95
N ARG A 109 -22.88 -3.39 8.27
CA ARG A 109 -21.45 -3.09 8.17
C ARG A 109 -21.19 -1.73 7.50
N MET A 110 -21.87 -1.45 6.39
CA MET A 110 -21.76 -0.18 5.67
C MET A 110 -22.25 1.01 6.52
N ARG A 111 -23.35 0.85 7.26
CA ARG A 111 -23.84 1.88 8.20
C ARG A 111 -22.81 2.20 9.28
N LEU A 112 -22.18 1.18 9.87
CA LEU A 112 -21.13 1.36 10.87
C LEU A 112 -19.89 2.07 10.29
N MET A 113 -19.48 1.69 9.08
CA MET A 113 -18.35 2.33 8.40
C MET A 113 -18.64 3.81 8.11
N LYS A 114 -19.83 4.12 7.57
CA LYS A 114 -20.29 5.50 7.33
C LYS A 114 -20.30 6.31 8.63
N PHE A 115 -20.81 5.74 9.72
CA PHE A 115 -20.81 6.39 11.03
C PHE A 115 -19.37 6.71 11.50
N ARG A 116 -18.44 5.75 11.41
CA ARG A 116 -17.04 5.96 11.79
C ARG A 116 -16.37 7.06 10.96
N MET A 117 -16.60 7.07 9.63
CA MET A 117 -16.08 8.11 8.76
C MET A 117 -16.67 9.48 9.10
N ASN A 118 -17.99 9.58 9.30
CA ASN A 118 -18.64 10.83 9.67
C ASN A 118 -18.17 11.37 11.02
N SER A 119 -17.92 10.49 11.99
CA SER A 119 -17.35 10.89 13.29
C SER A 119 -15.93 11.43 13.14
N LYS A 120 -15.10 10.83 12.28
CA LYS A 120 -13.76 11.35 11.97
C LYS A 120 -13.81 12.69 11.23
N ILE A 121 -14.75 12.86 10.30
CA ILE A 121 -14.98 14.13 9.61
C ILE A 121 -15.36 15.22 10.62
N ARG A 122 -16.27 14.94 11.56
CA ARG A 122 -16.64 15.89 12.62
C ARG A 122 -15.47 16.26 13.52
N GLU A 123 -14.65 15.29 13.91
CA GLU A 123 -13.44 15.53 14.70
C GLU A 123 -12.46 16.45 13.97
N LEU A 124 -12.22 16.19 12.68
CA LEU A 124 -11.32 17.02 11.85
C LEU A 124 -11.85 18.44 11.67
N LYS A 125 -13.16 18.61 11.45
CA LYS A 125 -13.79 19.94 11.39
C LYS A 125 -13.60 20.71 12.69
N ARG A 126 -13.84 20.07 13.83
CA ARG A 126 -13.63 20.71 15.16
C ARG A 126 -12.17 21.12 15.37
N LYS A 127 -11.21 20.29 14.97
CA LYS A 127 -9.77 20.63 15.05
C LYS A 127 -9.42 21.81 14.15
N LEU A 128 -10.03 21.89 12.97
CA LEU A 128 -9.83 22.99 12.02
C LEU A 128 -10.41 24.30 12.55
N GLU A 129 -11.64 24.28 13.09
CA GLU A 129 -12.27 25.43 13.76
C GLU A 129 -11.44 25.89 14.97
N GLN A 130 -10.96 24.96 15.80
CA GLN A 130 -10.09 25.30 16.94
C GLN A 130 -8.77 25.93 16.49
N GLN A 131 -8.18 25.45 15.39
CA GLN A 131 -6.97 26.03 14.81
C GLN A 131 -7.23 27.43 14.26
N GLN A 132 -8.33 27.64 13.53
CA GLN A 132 -8.71 28.96 13.01
C GLN A 132 -8.89 29.97 14.14
N ASN A 133 -9.64 29.61 15.19
CA ASN A 133 -9.85 30.50 16.33
C ASN A 133 -8.57 30.80 17.15
N SER A 134 -7.56 29.92 17.11
CA SER A 134 -6.26 30.15 17.74
C SER A 134 -5.25 30.90 16.86
N SER A 135 -5.49 30.94 15.54
CA SER A 135 -4.55 31.47 14.56
C SER A 135 -4.66 32.97 14.39
N ASP A 136 -5.87 33.53 14.49
CA ASP A 136 -6.11 34.95 14.20
C ASP A 136 -5.37 35.89 15.16
N ASP A 137 -5.16 35.49 16.43
CA ASP A 137 -4.53 36.38 17.43
C ASP A 137 -2.98 36.30 17.45
N GLN A 138 -2.40 35.17 17.02
CA GLN A 138 -0.93 35.00 17.00
C GLN A 138 -0.29 35.40 15.66
N GLY A 139 -1.02 35.28 14.55
CA GLY A 139 -0.53 35.67 13.23
C GLY A 139 -0.27 37.17 13.13
N ASP A 140 -1.19 37.98 13.67
CA ASP A 140 -1.12 39.44 13.56
C ASP A 140 0.00 40.03 14.41
N GLN A 141 0.24 39.49 15.61
CA GLN A 141 1.34 39.95 16.49
C GLN A 141 2.73 39.63 15.91
N LEU A 142 2.89 38.45 15.29
CA LEU A 142 4.16 38.08 14.64
C LEU A 142 4.41 38.89 13.37
N THR A 143 3.36 39.22 12.63
CA THR A 143 3.46 40.01 11.41
C THR A 143 3.90 41.45 11.75
N ALA A 144 3.31 42.06 12.78
CA ALA A 144 3.70 43.39 13.25
C ALA A 144 5.14 43.45 13.79
N ALA A 145 5.59 42.41 14.51
CA ALA A 145 6.98 42.33 14.97
C ALA A 145 7.97 42.11 13.81
N SER A 146 7.54 41.45 12.73
CA SER A 146 8.40 41.15 11.57
C SER A 146 8.83 42.40 10.80
N ASP A 147 8.05 43.47 10.84
CA ASP A 147 8.33 44.70 10.09
C ASP A 147 9.41 45.58 10.74
N CYS A 148 9.67 45.36 12.03
CA CYS A 148 10.74 46.03 12.77
C CYS A 148 12.09 45.31 12.69
N LEU A 149 12.15 44.11 12.08
CA LEU A 149 13.35 43.30 12.04
C LEU A 149 14.14 43.51 10.75
N PRO A 150 15.49 43.48 10.79
CA PRO A 150 16.30 43.43 9.58
C PRO A 150 15.90 42.24 8.70
N GLN A 151 15.96 42.41 7.37
CA GLN A 151 15.53 41.40 6.40
C GLN A 151 16.12 40.00 6.67
N ALA A 152 17.41 39.92 7.04
CA ALA A 152 18.05 38.65 7.38
C ALA A 152 17.45 37.98 8.63
N ALA A 153 17.06 38.77 9.63
CA ALA A 153 16.38 38.25 10.81
C ALA A 153 14.96 37.82 10.47
N LYS A 154 14.25 38.56 9.61
CA LYS A 154 12.91 38.19 9.11
C LYS A 154 12.94 36.83 8.40
N GLU A 155 13.87 36.65 7.46
CA GLU A 155 14.07 35.37 6.77
C GLU A 155 14.42 34.22 7.72
N PHE A 156 15.21 34.50 8.76
CA PHE A 156 15.50 33.52 9.80
C PHE A 156 14.23 33.11 10.56
N PHE A 157 13.46 34.07 11.09
CA PHE A 157 12.26 33.78 11.87
C PHE A 157 11.15 33.12 11.04
N ASP A 158 10.92 33.56 9.81
CA ASP A 158 9.95 32.94 8.90
C ASP A 158 10.26 31.45 8.71
N LYS A 159 11.53 31.13 8.54
CA LYS A 159 11.99 29.74 8.44
C LYS A 159 11.85 29.00 9.76
N GLN A 160 12.16 29.61 10.90
CA GLN A 160 11.96 29.01 12.22
C GLN A 160 10.48 28.67 12.47
N ILE A 161 9.56 29.57 12.10
CA ILE A 161 8.11 29.37 12.20
C ILE A 161 7.65 28.24 11.28
N ALA A 162 8.13 28.22 10.03
CA ALA A 162 7.84 27.14 9.09
C ALA A 162 8.31 25.78 9.62
N MET A 163 9.49 25.74 10.25
CA MET A 163 10.08 24.52 10.82
C MET A 163 9.48 24.10 12.16
N ALA A 164 8.91 25.02 12.94
CA ALA A 164 8.24 24.71 14.20
C ALA A 164 7.02 23.80 14.00
N LYS A 165 6.36 23.87 12.83
CA LYS A 165 5.25 22.99 12.44
C LYS A 165 5.71 21.58 12.07
N VAL A 166 7.00 21.38 11.79
CA VAL A 166 7.57 20.10 11.35
C VAL A 166 8.14 19.34 12.56
N ARG A 167 7.85 18.04 12.65
CA ARG A 167 8.43 17.18 13.69
C ARG A 167 9.96 17.19 13.62
N LYS A 168 10.63 17.17 14.78
CA LYS A 168 12.11 17.19 14.91
C LYS A 168 12.85 16.24 13.95
N HIS A 169 12.32 15.04 13.71
CA HIS A 169 12.93 14.02 12.85
C HIS A 169 12.58 14.10 11.35
N GLY A 170 11.96 15.18 10.89
CA GLY A 170 11.65 15.40 9.46
C GLY A 170 12.11 16.76 8.93
N GLN A 171 12.85 17.50 9.75
CA GLN A 171 13.31 18.83 9.45
C GLN A 171 14.35 18.82 8.32
N ARG A 172 14.06 19.53 7.24
CA ARG A 172 14.97 19.75 6.12
C ARG A 172 15.48 21.18 6.17
N TYR A 173 16.79 21.33 6.03
CA TYR A 173 17.47 22.62 6.08
C TYR A 173 17.99 22.97 4.70
N ASP A 174 17.71 24.19 4.25
CA ASP A 174 18.23 24.76 3.01
C ASP A 174 19.73 25.03 3.16
N LYS A 175 20.45 25.11 2.03
CA LYS A 175 21.90 25.37 2.02
C LYS A 175 22.26 26.64 2.79
N LYS A 176 21.58 27.75 2.50
CA LYS A 176 21.77 29.04 3.19
C LYS A 176 21.63 28.94 4.72
N GLN A 177 20.67 28.15 5.18
CA GLN A 177 20.46 27.95 6.62
C GLN A 177 21.58 27.14 7.25
N LYS A 178 22.06 26.10 6.55
CA LYS A 178 23.20 25.31 7.00
C LYS A 178 24.46 26.17 7.03
N ASP A 179 24.69 27.01 6.04
CA ASP A 179 25.84 27.92 5.97
C ASP A 179 25.82 28.93 7.12
N MET A 180 24.68 29.58 7.37
CA MET A 180 24.49 30.48 8.51
C MET A 180 24.68 29.74 9.86
N ALA A 181 24.14 28.53 9.99
CA ALA A 181 24.32 27.71 11.19
C ALA A 181 25.77 27.28 11.39
N ILE A 182 26.51 27.00 10.31
CA ILE A 182 27.95 26.73 10.35
C ILE A 182 28.71 27.97 10.83
N GLN A 183 28.38 29.16 10.33
CA GLN A 183 29.02 30.40 10.79
C GLN A 183 28.80 30.62 12.29
N LEU A 184 27.55 30.49 12.77
CA LEU A 184 27.23 30.57 14.20
C LEU A 184 28.00 29.52 15.03
N TYR A 185 28.03 28.27 14.55
CA TYR A 185 28.73 27.18 15.23
C TYR A 185 30.24 27.41 15.29
N LYS A 186 30.86 27.96 14.23
CA LYS A 186 32.30 28.28 14.18
C LYS A 186 32.67 29.42 15.13
N GLN A 187 31.79 30.40 15.33
CA GLN A 187 32.04 31.52 16.25
C GLN A 187 31.97 31.09 17.71
N SER A 188 30.96 30.30 18.09
CA SER A 188 30.84 29.76 19.45
C SER A 188 29.99 28.48 19.50
N PRO A 189 30.62 27.29 19.59
CA PRO A 189 29.91 26.02 19.67
C PRO A 189 29.02 25.89 20.92
N SER A 190 29.43 26.50 22.03
CA SER A 190 28.68 26.50 23.29
C SER A 190 27.40 27.31 23.16
N CYS A 191 27.50 28.55 22.65
CA CYS A 191 26.33 29.39 22.38
C CYS A 191 25.38 28.73 21.38
N TYR A 192 25.92 28.12 20.31
CA TYR A 192 25.11 27.38 19.35
C TYR A 192 24.31 26.24 19.99
N SER A 193 24.91 25.51 20.93
CA SER A 193 24.25 24.41 21.63
C SER A 193 23.08 24.88 22.51
N GLU A 194 23.20 26.07 23.11
CA GLU A 194 22.10 26.72 23.84
C GLU A 194 21.02 27.25 22.89
N LEU A 195 21.41 27.93 21.81
CA LEU A 195 20.47 28.42 20.79
C LEU A 195 19.68 27.26 20.15
N GLN A 196 20.29 26.09 19.97
CA GLN A 196 19.62 24.91 19.45
C GLN A 196 18.52 24.37 20.37
N LYS A 197 18.53 24.69 21.67
CA LYS A 197 17.42 24.33 22.58
C LYS A 197 16.19 25.22 22.35
N MET A 198 16.41 26.45 21.89
CA MET A 198 15.36 27.46 21.69
C MET A 198 14.88 27.53 20.24
N PHE A 199 15.77 27.31 19.28
CA PHE A 199 15.53 27.43 17.85
C PHE A 199 15.67 26.08 17.14
N GLN A 200 14.95 25.91 16.03
CA GLN A 200 15.07 24.80 15.11
C GLN A 200 16.35 24.96 14.27
N LEU A 201 17.50 24.65 14.87
CA LEU A 201 18.81 24.69 14.22
C LEU A 201 19.34 23.26 13.91
N PRO A 202 20.12 23.08 12.82
CA PRO A 202 20.69 21.77 12.49
C PRO A 202 21.56 21.19 13.61
N SER A 203 21.56 19.86 13.77
CA SER A 203 22.47 19.20 14.73
C SER A 203 23.94 19.38 14.35
N SER A 204 24.84 19.35 15.33
CA SER A 204 26.30 19.39 15.08
C SER A 204 26.75 18.31 14.09
N THR A 205 26.15 17.11 14.16
CA THR A 205 26.38 16.04 13.18
C THR A 205 25.92 16.42 11.77
N THR A 206 24.79 17.12 11.63
CA THR A 206 24.31 17.62 10.34
C THR A 206 25.26 18.67 9.76
N LEU A 207 25.76 19.58 10.61
CA LEU A 207 26.73 20.60 10.19
C LEU A 207 28.05 19.96 9.74
N ARG A 208 28.60 19.00 10.50
CA ARG A 208 29.84 18.29 10.14
C ARG A 208 29.72 17.58 8.80
N ARG A 209 28.63 16.86 8.56
CA ARG A 209 28.37 16.22 7.25
C ARG A 209 28.34 17.24 6.12
N HIS A 210 27.78 18.42 6.36
CA HIS A 210 27.72 19.45 5.32
C HIS A 210 29.06 20.13 5.06
N GLN A 211 29.91 20.28 6.08
CA GLN A 211 31.26 20.84 5.94
C GLN A 211 32.16 19.97 5.07
N VAL A 212 32.10 18.64 5.24
CA VAL A 212 32.88 17.70 4.42
C VAL A 212 32.55 17.87 2.93
N VAL A 213 31.27 17.97 2.59
CA VAL A 213 30.81 18.13 1.20
C VAL A 213 31.24 19.47 0.59
N SER A 214 31.34 20.54 1.39
CA SER A 214 31.75 21.86 0.88
C SER A 214 33.27 21.99 0.67
N GLN A 215 34.09 21.15 1.33
CA GLN A 215 35.54 21.14 1.13
C GLN A 215 35.97 20.36 -0.12
N GLU A 216 35.20 19.36 -0.53
CA GLU A 216 35.46 18.57 -1.75
C GLU A 216 35.11 19.32 -3.06
N ALA A 217 34.43 20.46 -2.97
CA ALA A 217 33.95 21.22 -4.13
C ALA A 217 34.87 22.38 -4.56
N SER A 218 36.04 22.52 -3.96
CA SER A 218 37.06 23.48 -4.41
C SER A 218 38.18 22.71 -5.11
N PRO A 219 38.21 22.64 -6.47
CA PRO A 219 39.38 22.16 -7.18
C PRO A 219 40.44 23.25 -7.05
N SER A 220 41.36 23.06 -6.12
CA SER A 220 42.61 23.82 -6.10
C SER A 220 43.40 23.47 -7.35
N GLU A 221 43.65 24.50 -8.16
CA GLU A 221 44.69 24.55 -9.17
C GLU A 221 46.04 24.25 -8.49
N GLU A 222 46.43 22.98 -8.47
CA GLU A 222 47.79 22.53 -8.19
C GLU A 222 48.12 21.48 -9.26
N GLU A 223 48.54 22.00 -10.42
CA GLU A 223 49.20 21.24 -11.47
C GLU A 223 50.53 20.66 -10.92
N ASP A 224 50.95 19.52 -11.47
CA ASP A 224 52.28 18.91 -11.34
C ASP A 224 52.61 18.08 -10.09
N ARG A 225 51.75 17.12 -9.74
CA ARG A 225 52.23 15.86 -9.14
C ARG A 225 51.67 14.64 -9.85
N GLU A 226 52.59 13.86 -10.45
CA GLU A 226 52.33 12.56 -11.06
C GLU A 226 51.50 11.66 -10.13
N PRO A 227 50.41 11.06 -10.63
CA PRO A 227 49.55 10.22 -9.82
C PRO A 227 50.19 8.84 -9.66
N LEU A 228 50.69 8.55 -8.46
CA LEU A 228 50.79 7.17 -7.98
C LEU A 228 49.37 6.60 -7.94
N GLY A 229 49.11 5.64 -8.83
CA GLY A 229 47.80 5.08 -9.12
C GLY A 229 47.07 4.58 -7.88
N TRP A 230 46.07 5.34 -7.45
CA TRP A 230 44.95 4.80 -6.71
C TRP A 230 43.98 4.18 -7.71
N PRO A 231 43.47 2.96 -7.46
CA PRO A 231 42.61 2.28 -8.41
C PRO A 231 41.37 3.12 -8.65
N ALA A 232 41.15 3.47 -9.91
CA ALA A 232 39.97 4.16 -10.38
C ALA A 232 38.73 3.50 -9.78
N SER A 233 37.95 4.31 -9.05
CA SER A 233 36.61 3.97 -8.61
C SER A 233 35.86 3.35 -9.79
N GLN A 234 35.57 2.06 -9.68
CA GLN A 234 34.87 1.28 -10.69
C GLN A 234 33.54 1.97 -10.97
N LYS A 235 33.48 2.63 -12.13
CA LYS A 235 32.22 3.02 -12.77
C LYS A 235 31.34 1.79 -12.86
N ASP A 236 30.17 1.90 -12.25
CA ASP A 236 28.99 1.05 -12.33
C ASP A 236 29.02 0.06 -13.50
N THR A 237 29.68 -1.08 -13.30
CA THR A 237 29.38 -2.27 -14.07
C THR A 237 27.94 -2.67 -13.73
N PRO A 238 27.11 -3.06 -14.70
CA PRO A 238 25.75 -3.50 -14.43
C PRO A 238 25.83 -4.62 -13.39
N ALA A 239 25.34 -4.31 -12.19
CA ALA A 239 25.40 -5.20 -11.05
C ALA A 239 24.81 -6.55 -11.47
N ASP A 240 25.62 -7.59 -11.31
CA ASP A 240 25.23 -8.96 -11.56
C ASP A 240 23.88 -9.23 -10.86
N PRO A 241 22.80 -9.54 -11.61
CA PRO A 241 21.47 -9.71 -11.03
C PRO A 241 21.45 -10.79 -9.94
N GLU A 242 22.35 -11.78 -9.99
CA GLU A 242 22.45 -12.84 -8.98
C GLU A 242 22.96 -12.31 -7.63
N ARG A 243 23.93 -11.39 -7.65
CA ARG A 243 24.47 -10.77 -6.42
C ARG A 243 23.38 -10.02 -5.65
N GLY A 244 22.42 -9.41 -6.37
CA GLY A 244 21.32 -8.67 -5.78
C GLY A 244 20.24 -9.54 -5.12
N GLU A 245 20.15 -10.83 -5.43
CA GLU A 245 19.18 -11.72 -4.79
C GLU A 245 19.72 -12.31 -3.48
N GLU A 246 21.01 -12.65 -3.46
CA GLU A 246 21.68 -13.16 -2.27
C GLU A 246 21.70 -12.11 -1.14
N GLU A 247 22.00 -10.85 -1.46
CA GLU A 247 21.98 -9.75 -0.49
C GLU A 247 20.59 -9.52 0.10
N LYS A 248 19.54 -9.56 -0.73
CA LYS A 248 18.15 -9.45 -0.24
C LYS A 248 17.77 -10.60 0.68
N LEU A 249 18.26 -11.81 0.38
CA LEU A 249 18.00 -12.97 1.22
C LEU A 249 18.74 -12.87 2.56
N ALA A 250 19.97 -12.35 2.55
CA ALA A 250 20.74 -12.06 3.75
C ALA A 250 20.05 -11.02 4.64
N ASP A 251 19.49 -9.94 4.05
CA ASP A 251 18.71 -8.94 4.78
C ASP A 251 17.47 -9.54 5.45
N VAL A 252 16.74 -10.38 4.71
CA VAL A 252 15.57 -11.10 5.25
C VAL A 252 15.99 -12.03 6.37
N ALA A 253 17.08 -12.78 6.20
CA ALA A 253 17.62 -13.66 7.22
C ALA A 253 18.02 -12.88 8.48
N GLY A 254 18.72 -11.76 8.34
CA GLY A 254 19.11 -10.89 9.46
C GLY A 254 17.91 -10.32 10.22
N TRP A 255 16.86 -9.92 9.51
CA TRP A 255 15.60 -9.50 10.14
C TRP A 255 14.90 -10.65 10.88
N VAL A 256 14.89 -11.86 10.29
CA VAL A 256 14.30 -13.03 10.94
C VAL A 256 15.08 -13.40 12.20
N VAL A 257 16.41 -13.40 12.16
CA VAL A 257 17.28 -13.60 13.34
C VAL A 257 16.95 -12.59 14.42
N GLN A 258 16.82 -11.31 14.08
CA GLN A 258 16.44 -10.28 15.06
C GLN A 258 15.09 -10.59 15.74
N LYS A 259 14.14 -11.21 15.04
CA LYS A 259 12.85 -11.62 15.63
C LYS A 259 12.92 -12.91 16.44
N VAL A 260 13.77 -13.85 16.03
CA VAL A 260 14.03 -15.08 16.77
C VAL A 260 14.73 -14.77 18.10
N ALA A 261 15.72 -13.87 18.09
CA ALA A 261 16.45 -13.43 19.29
C ALA A 261 15.58 -12.67 20.31
N GLN A 262 14.36 -12.25 19.94
CA GLN A 262 13.39 -11.62 20.86
C GLN A 262 12.51 -12.66 21.59
N ASP A 263 12.56 -13.93 21.21
CA ASP A 263 11.79 -14.99 21.87
C ASP A 263 12.43 -15.31 23.24
N PRO A 264 11.67 -15.31 24.35
CA PRO A 264 12.22 -15.50 25.69
C PRO A 264 13.00 -16.82 25.86
N GLU A 265 12.54 -17.90 25.22
CA GLU A 265 13.19 -19.22 25.29
C GLU A 265 14.57 -19.19 24.61
N VAL A 266 14.67 -18.44 23.51
CA VAL A 266 15.89 -18.35 22.70
C VAL A 266 16.86 -17.33 23.28
N SER A 267 16.36 -16.16 23.72
CA SER A 267 17.17 -15.04 24.22
C SER A 267 17.95 -15.37 25.51
N ALA A 268 17.46 -16.33 26.29
CA ALA A 268 18.13 -16.76 27.52
C ALA A 268 19.31 -17.72 27.27
N CYS A 269 19.49 -18.19 26.02
CA CYS A 269 20.45 -19.22 25.69
C CYS A 269 21.63 -18.69 24.88
N THR A 270 22.82 -18.66 25.48
CA THR A 270 24.07 -18.21 24.83
C THR A 270 24.46 -19.07 23.62
N LYS A 271 24.14 -20.36 23.61
CA LYS A 271 24.36 -21.24 22.45
C LYS A 271 23.46 -20.87 21.26
N CYS A 272 22.26 -20.35 21.51
CA CYS A 272 21.40 -19.85 20.43
C CYS A 272 21.97 -18.58 19.83
N GLU A 273 22.57 -17.71 20.63
CA GLU A 273 23.20 -16.48 20.15
C GLU A 273 24.31 -16.79 19.13
N SER A 274 25.25 -17.68 19.47
CA SER A 274 26.32 -18.11 18.55
C SER A 274 25.82 -18.88 17.33
N LEU A 275 24.65 -19.55 17.45
CA LEU A 275 24.04 -20.27 16.35
C LEU A 275 23.33 -19.33 15.37
N LEU A 276 22.80 -18.20 15.86
CA LEU A 276 21.98 -17.28 15.09
C LEU A 276 22.79 -16.13 14.48
N VAL A 277 23.83 -15.67 15.17
CA VAL A 277 24.66 -14.52 14.78
C VAL A 277 26.08 -15.00 14.55
N GLU A 278 26.70 -14.53 13.47
CA GLU A 278 28.09 -14.82 13.18
C GLU A 278 29.00 -14.13 14.21
N THR A 279 29.78 -14.89 14.97
CA THR A 279 30.68 -14.36 16.02
C THR A 279 32.10 -14.11 15.51
N ASN A 280 32.31 -13.96 14.21
CA ASN A 280 33.65 -13.76 13.65
C ASN A 280 34.20 -12.38 14.07
N ASP A 281 34.90 -12.37 15.20
CA ASP A 281 35.50 -11.23 15.88
C ASP A 281 36.74 -10.63 15.15
N THR A 282 37.11 -11.11 13.96
CA THR A 282 38.43 -10.82 13.39
C THR A 282 38.54 -9.57 12.52
N GLU A 283 37.47 -8.99 11.96
CA GLU A 283 37.63 -7.83 11.04
C GLU A 283 36.73 -6.60 11.29
N HIS A 284 35.79 -6.65 12.25
CA HIS A 284 34.91 -5.50 12.56
C HIS A 284 34.95 -5.06 14.03
N ASN A 285 36.16 -5.00 14.60
CA ASN A 285 36.44 -4.67 16.00
C ASN A 285 36.13 -3.20 16.43
N TYR A 286 35.43 -2.41 15.59
CA TYR A 286 34.88 -1.11 15.99
C TYR A 286 33.36 -1.09 16.18
N HIS A 287 32.64 -2.15 15.79
CA HIS A 287 31.17 -2.23 15.94
C HIS A 287 30.68 -3.29 16.93
N THR A 288 31.45 -4.36 17.18
CA THR A 288 31.02 -5.51 18.02
C THR A 288 30.84 -5.17 19.50
N ARG A 289 31.55 -4.17 20.06
CA ARG A 289 31.31 -3.70 21.44
C ARG A 289 29.94 -3.01 21.59
N MET A 290 29.36 -2.47 20.50
CA MET A 290 27.97 -1.97 20.51
C MET A 290 26.93 -3.07 20.27
N GLU A 291 27.33 -4.25 19.76
CA GLU A 291 26.41 -5.33 19.39
C GLU A 291 26.06 -6.25 20.57
N LYS A 292 27.00 -6.51 21.49
CA LYS A 292 26.71 -7.21 22.75
C LYS A 292 25.69 -6.45 23.62
N ASP A 293 25.71 -5.11 23.57
CA ASP A 293 24.69 -4.26 24.18
C ASP A 293 23.43 -4.09 23.30
N ALA A 294 23.51 -4.42 22.00
CA ALA A 294 22.39 -4.25 21.08
C ALA A 294 21.31 -5.33 21.26
N VAL A 295 21.68 -6.58 21.54
CA VAL A 295 20.73 -7.68 21.79
C VAL A 295 19.81 -7.36 22.98
N SER A 296 20.34 -6.68 23.99
CA SER A 296 19.60 -6.19 25.16
C SER A 296 18.92 -4.82 24.92
N ALA A 297 19.41 -3.99 23.99
CA ALA A 297 18.89 -2.65 23.69
C ALA A 297 17.90 -2.53 22.50
N VAL A 298 17.42 -3.64 21.91
CA VAL A 298 16.54 -3.65 20.70
C VAL A 298 15.21 -2.90 20.85
N LYS A 299 14.85 -2.38 22.03
CA LYS A 299 13.54 -1.75 22.26
C LYS A 299 13.30 -0.40 21.55
N LYS A 300 14.31 0.33 21.01
CA LYS A 300 14.08 1.75 20.61
C LYS A 300 14.80 2.34 19.36
N SER A 301 15.48 1.59 18.48
CA SER A 301 16.16 2.19 17.30
C SER A 301 15.50 1.86 15.96
N THR A 302 15.64 2.78 14.98
CA THR A 302 15.05 2.72 13.64
C THR A 302 15.46 1.47 12.85
N THR A 303 14.48 0.85 12.21
CA THR A 303 14.44 -0.54 11.71
C THR A 303 15.46 -0.92 10.63
N SER A 304 16.11 0.04 9.97
CA SER A 304 16.97 -0.22 8.80
C SER A 304 18.47 -0.18 9.09
N ALA A 305 18.91 0.30 10.26
CA ALA A 305 20.33 0.58 10.52
C ALA A 305 21.05 -0.48 11.36
N ARG A 306 20.37 -1.57 11.76
CA ARG A 306 20.93 -2.63 12.62
C ARG A 306 20.25 -3.98 12.34
N LEU A 307 20.33 -4.47 11.11
CA LEU A 307 20.03 -5.88 10.87
C LEU A 307 21.20 -6.70 11.44
N LEU A 308 20.88 -7.79 12.14
CA LEU A 308 21.91 -8.69 12.65
C LEU A 308 22.49 -9.47 11.48
N HIS A 309 23.80 -9.73 11.48
CA HIS A 309 24.44 -10.62 10.53
C HIS A 309 24.10 -12.08 10.90
N PRO A 310 23.24 -12.76 10.13
CA PRO A 310 22.87 -14.15 10.43
C PRO A 310 24.08 -15.06 10.23
N SER A 311 24.22 -16.10 11.06
CA SER A 311 25.23 -17.13 10.84
C SER A 311 25.04 -17.86 9.50
N GLU A 312 26.10 -18.42 8.93
CA GLU A 312 26.02 -19.20 7.69
C GLU A 312 25.02 -20.37 7.76
N ALA A 313 25.01 -21.10 8.89
CA ALA A 313 24.06 -22.18 9.11
C ALA A 313 22.60 -21.68 9.08
N PHE A 314 22.34 -20.48 9.61
CA PHE A 314 21.00 -19.88 9.57
C PHE A 314 20.64 -19.34 8.18
N LYS A 315 21.59 -18.72 7.46
CA LYS A 315 21.43 -18.31 6.05
C LYS A 315 21.03 -19.50 5.18
N GLU A 316 21.69 -20.64 5.34
CA GLU A 316 21.39 -21.86 4.61
C GLU A 316 19.95 -22.35 4.89
N CYS A 317 19.49 -22.28 6.14
CA CYS A 317 18.12 -22.64 6.49
C CYS A 317 17.08 -21.73 5.81
N ILE A 318 17.34 -20.42 5.74
CA ILE A 318 16.48 -19.46 5.04
C ILE A 318 16.52 -19.69 3.52
N SER A 319 17.68 -19.99 2.95
CA SER A 319 17.84 -20.36 1.53
C SER A 319 17.07 -21.62 1.16
N LYS A 320 17.10 -22.65 2.02
CA LYS A 320 16.27 -23.86 1.87
C LYS A 320 14.77 -23.53 1.92
N CYS A 321 14.35 -22.65 2.82
CA CYS A 321 12.96 -22.19 2.86
C CYS A 321 12.57 -21.46 1.56
N ASP A 322 13.47 -20.65 1.01
CA ASP A 322 13.28 -19.92 -0.23
C ASP A 322 13.07 -20.85 -1.41
N SER A 323 13.96 -21.84 -1.54
CA SER A 323 13.89 -22.87 -2.57
C SER A 323 12.58 -23.68 -2.53
N VAL A 324 11.99 -23.87 -1.35
CA VAL A 324 10.67 -24.52 -1.19
C VAL A 324 9.55 -23.58 -1.64
N ILE A 325 9.60 -22.30 -1.27
CA ILE A 325 8.58 -21.32 -1.64
C ILE A 325 8.57 -21.07 -3.15
N GLN A 326 9.73 -21.00 -3.80
CA GLN A 326 9.83 -20.78 -5.25
C GLN A 326 9.13 -21.88 -6.07
N LYS A 327 8.97 -23.08 -5.51
CA LYS A 327 8.26 -24.20 -6.14
C LYS A 327 6.73 -24.11 -5.98
N ILE A 328 6.23 -23.23 -5.11
CA ILE A 328 4.80 -23.11 -4.79
C ILE A 328 4.19 -22.05 -5.72
N PRO A 329 3.12 -22.37 -6.48
CA PRO A 329 2.52 -21.40 -7.37
C PRO A 329 1.93 -20.21 -6.58
N PRO A 330 2.00 -18.97 -7.11
CA PRO A 330 1.60 -17.76 -6.37
C PRO A 330 0.16 -17.78 -5.84
N ASN A 331 -0.75 -18.46 -6.56
CA ASN A 331 -2.16 -18.62 -6.18
C ASN A 331 -2.37 -19.53 -4.96
N ALA A 332 -1.35 -20.30 -4.54
CA ALA A 332 -1.39 -21.21 -3.40
C ALA A 332 -0.75 -20.65 -2.12
N MET A 333 -0.33 -19.37 -2.12
CA MET A 333 0.38 -18.65 -1.04
C MET A 333 -0.48 -18.36 0.21
N ALA A 334 -1.36 -19.27 0.63
CA ALA A 334 -2.08 -19.13 1.89
C ALA A 334 -1.10 -19.31 3.08
N PRO A 335 -0.99 -18.35 4.03
CA PRO A 335 0.03 -18.38 5.08
C PRO A 335 0.03 -19.67 5.92
N LYS A 336 -1.14 -20.28 6.14
CA LYS A 336 -1.26 -21.55 6.87
C LYS A 336 -0.64 -22.72 6.09
N LYS A 337 -0.85 -22.78 4.78
CA LYS A 337 -0.30 -23.83 3.91
C LYS A 337 1.22 -23.68 3.77
N LEU A 338 1.71 -22.46 3.54
CA LEU A 338 3.15 -22.17 3.47
C LEU A 338 3.89 -22.62 4.73
N LYS A 339 3.35 -22.32 5.92
CA LYS A 339 3.93 -22.78 7.19
C LYS A 339 3.98 -24.30 7.29
N ALA A 340 2.95 -25.00 6.81
CA ALA A 340 2.92 -26.46 6.81
C ALA A 340 3.97 -27.04 5.86
N TYR A 341 4.09 -26.51 4.63
CA TYR A 341 5.10 -26.92 3.66
C TYR A 341 6.53 -26.69 4.16
N LEU A 342 6.81 -25.51 4.73
CA LEU A 342 8.14 -25.19 5.24
C LEU A 342 8.55 -26.11 6.41
N ARG A 343 7.63 -26.42 7.33
CA ARG A 343 7.91 -27.39 8.41
C ARG A 343 8.13 -28.79 7.87
N ALA A 344 7.32 -29.22 6.90
CA ALA A 344 7.46 -30.54 6.28
C ALA A 344 8.77 -30.68 5.48
N SER A 345 9.33 -29.57 4.98
CA SER A 345 10.58 -29.58 4.22
C SER A 345 11.83 -29.91 5.05
N GLY A 346 11.74 -29.83 6.38
CA GLY A 346 12.90 -30.04 7.24
C GLY A 346 14.00 -28.99 7.08
N ALA A 347 13.68 -27.78 6.60
CA ALA A 347 14.68 -26.72 6.36
C ALA A 347 15.52 -26.37 7.60
N PHE A 348 15.00 -26.61 8.81
CA PHE A 348 15.66 -26.36 10.09
C PHE A 348 16.24 -27.63 10.75
N SER A 349 16.30 -28.76 10.04
CA SER A 349 16.80 -30.04 10.56
C SER A 349 18.25 -29.98 11.04
N GLU A 350 19.10 -29.21 10.35
CA GLU A 350 20.50 -29.05 10.77
C GLU A 350 20.62 -28.26 12.08
N LEU A 351 19.82 -27.20 12.25
CA LEU A 351 19.74 -26.45 13.51
C LEU A 351 19.19 -27.33 14.65
N HIS A 352 18.29 -28.27 14.34
CA HIS A 352 17.81 -29.26 15.31
C HIS A 352 18.93 -30.19 15.79
N ARG A 353 19.84 -30.58 14.89
CA ARG A 353 21.01 -31.41 15.20
C ARG A 353 22.01 -30.68 16.10
N ILE A 354 22.29 -29.41 15.81
CA ILE A 354 23.27 -28.61 16.56
C ILE A 354 22.74 -28.22 17.94
N HIS A 355 21.48 -27.81 18.04
CA HIS A 355 20.91 -27.34 19.30
C HIS A 355 19.44 -27.77 19.52
N PRO A 356 19.19 -29.02 19.94
CA PRO A 356 17.85 -29.58 20.00
C PRO A 356 16.93 -28.87 21.02
N ALA A 357 17.49 -28.32 22.10
CA ALA A 357 16.73 -27.70 23.20
C ALA A 357 15.78 -26.58 22.73
N HIS A 358 16.27 -25.65 21.89
CA HIS A 358 15.50 -24.48 21.44
C HIS A 358 15.16 -24.51 19.94
N SER A 359 15.62 -25.53 19.21
CA SER A 359 15.39 -25.69 17.77
C SER A 359 13.92 -25.54 17.34
N LYS A 360 12.97 -26.13 18.09
CA LYS A 360 11.53 -26.02 17.81
C LYS A 360 11.01 -24.60 17.97
N ALA A 361 11.52 -23.85 18.95
CA ALA A 361 11.16 -22.46 19.18
C ALA A 361 11.72 -21.57 18.06
N ILE A 362 13.00 -21.77 17.72
CA ILE A 362 13.68 -21.11 16.60
C ILE A 362 12.91 -21.34 15.30
N GLU A 363 12.63 -22.59 14.93
CA GLU A 363 11.89 -22.95 13.72
C GLU A 363 10.49 -22.30 13.72
N ARG A 364 9.74 -22.42 14.82
CA ARG A 364 8.39 -21.86 14.96
C ARG A 364 8.38 -20.35 14.69
N VAL A 365 9.31 -19.61 15.28
CA VAL A 365 9.40 -18.15 15.13
C VAL A 365 9.93 -17.79 13.74
N ALA A 366 11.02 -18.43 13.30
CA ALA A 366 11.66 -18.16 12.02
C ALA A 366 10.68 -18.39 10.86
N VAL A 367 10.04 -19.56 10.80
CA VAL A 367 9.04 -19.89 9.76
C VAL A 367 7.88 -18.90 9.78
N ASN A 368 7.38 -18.53 10.96
CA ASN A 368 6.28 -17.56 11.06
C ASN A 368 6.66 -16.18 10.51
N LYS A 369 7.85 -15.69 10.84
CA LYS A 369 8.34 -14.37 10.46
C LYS A 369 8.73 -14.32 8.99
N TYR A 370 9.43 -15.34 8.50
CA TYR A 370 9.81 -15.49 7.11
C TYR A 370 8.59 -15.57 6.18
N VAL A 371 7.56 -16.38 6.52
CA VAL A 371 6.30 -16.44 5.75
C VAL A 371 5.60 -15.08 5.69
N MET A 372 5.62 -14.30 6.78
CA MET A 372 5.04 -12.96 6.75
C MET A 372 5.82 -12.03 5.82
N CYS A 373 7.16 -12.06 5.83
CA CYS A 373 7.97 -11.27 4.90
C CYS A 373 7.66 -11.61 3.45
N ARG A 374 7.61 -12.90 3.12
CA ARG A 374 7.31 -13.36 1.75
C ARG A 374 5.90 -12.98 1.29
N VAL A 375 4.88 -13.20 2.12
CA VAL A 375 3.49 -12.81 1.78
C VAL A 375 3.37 -11.29 1.59
N VAL A 376 4.04 -10.48 2.43
CA VAL A 376 4.02 -9.02 2.27
C VAL A 376 4.75 -8.58 1.00
N ALA A 377 5.87 -9.20 0.66
CA ALA A 377 6.61 -8.92 -0.57
C ALA A 377 5.75 -9.22 -1.81
N GLU A 378 5.11 -10.39 -1.86
CA GLU A 378 4.17 -10.80 -2.93
C GLU A 378 2.99 -9.84 -3.07
N LEU A 379 2.40 -9.40 -1.95
CA LEU A 379 1.30 -8.42 -1.97
C LEU A 379 1.74 -7.07 -2.53
N LYS A 380 2.99 -6.65 -2.26
CA LYS A 380 3.55 -5.42 -2.82
C LYS A 380 3.81 -5.57 -4.32
N GLU A 381 4.39 -6.68 -4.74
CA GLU A 381 4.68 -6.94 -6.15
C GLU A 381 3.39 -7.03 -6.98
N THR A 382 2.38 -7.76 -6.49
CA THR A 382 1.07 -7.82 -7.14
C THR A 382 0.39 -6.45 -7.22
N ALA A 383 0.50 -5.61 -6.18
CA ALA A 383 0.01 -4.24 -6.21
C ALA A 383 0.75 -3.36 -7.24
N GLN A 384 2.08 -3.52 -7.34
CA GLN A 384 2.89 -2.80 -8.32
C GLN A 384 2.59 -3.25 -9.75
N ASN A 385 2.38 -4.54 -9.98
CA ASN A 385 1.98 -5.08 -11.29
C ASN A 385 0.59 -4.60 -11.69
N ARG A 386 -0.36 -4.48 -10.75
CA ARG A 386 -1.67 -3.84 -10.99
C ARG A 386 -1.53 -2.36 -11.37
N LYS A 387 -0.62 -1.64 -10.71
CA LYS A 387 -0.33 -0.24 -11.05
C LYS A 387 0.23 -0.11 -12.47
N ARG A 388 1.24 -0.92 -12.82
CA ARG A 388 1.84 -0.94 -14.16
C ARG A 388 0.84 -1.32 -15.25
N THR A 389 -0.02 -2.30 -15.00
CA THR A 389 -1.07 -2.69 -15.96
C THR A 389 -2.13 -1.61 -16.13
N HIS A 390 -2.48 -0.90 -15.06
CA HIS A 390 -3.37 0.26 -15.14
C HIS A 390 -2.73 1.41 -15.94
N GLU A 391 -1.45 1.72 -15.69
CA GLU A 391 -0.68 2.73 -16.44
C GLU A 391 -0.59 2.38 -17.92
N LYS A 392 -0.29 1.13 -18.27
CA LYS A 392 -0.28 0.65 -19.66
C LYS A 392 -1.63 0.78 -20.34
N LYS A 393 -2.73 0.41 -19.65
CA LYS A 393 -4.09 0.58 -20.18
C LYS A 393 -4.44 2.06 -20.37
N SER A 394 -4.04 2.91 -19.43
CA SER A 394 -4.25 4.36 -19.54
C SER A 394 -3.48 4.96 -20.72
N ALA A 395 -2.23 4.52 -20.95
CA ALA A 395 -1.44 4.95 -22.09
C ALA A 395 -2.07 4.49 -23.43
N ALA A 396 -2.48 3.23 -23.52
CA ALA A 396 -3.16 2.70 -24.71
C ALA A 396 -4.48 3.45 -25.03
N CYS A 397 -5.27 3.82 -24.01
CA CYS A 397 -6.47 4.63 -24.21
C CYS A 397 -6.16 6.05 -24.70
N GLN A 398 -5.03 6.64 -24.28
CA GLN A 398 -4.60 7.95 -24.76
C GLN A 398 -4.19 7.89 -26.24
N GLU A 399 -3.46 6.86 -26.65
CA GLU A 399 -3.05 6.64 -28.05
C GLU A 399 -4.27 6.45 -28.99
N LEU A 400 -5.30 5.72 -28.55
CA LEU A 400 -6.55 5.55 -29.31
C LEU A 400 -7.34 6.85 -29.47
N ASN A 401 -7.35 7.72 -28.45
CA ASN A 401 -8.00 9.02 -28.52
C ASN A 401 -7.28 10.00 -29.46
N VAL A 402 -5.95 9.94 -29.55
CA VAL A 402 -5.18 10.75 -30.51
C VAL A 402 -5.50 10.32 -31.93
N SER A 403 -5.54 9.01 -32.19
CA SER A 403 -5.83 8.45 -33.52
C SER A 403 -7.24 8.79 -34.04
N THR A 404 -8.23 8.94 -33.14
CA THR A 404 -9.61 9.31 -33.53
C THR A 404 -9.78 10.81 -33.81
N LEU A 405 -8.89 11.66 -33.30
CA LEU A 405 -8.91 13.09 -33.62
C LEU A 405 -8.29 13.38 -34.99
N GLU A 406 -7.30 12.61 -35.42
CA GLU A 406 -6.67 12.75 -36.74
C GLU A 406 -7.63 12.33 -37.88
N VAL A 407 -8.45 11.30 -37.68
CA VAL A 407 -9.43 10.83 -38.69
C VAL A 407 -10.59 11.81 -38.92
N ASN A 408 -10.81 12.78 -38.03
CA ASN A 408 -11.87 13.79 -38.19
C ASN A 408 -11.37 15.14 -38.74
N GLN A 409 -10.10 15.22 -39.17
CA GLN A 409 -9.54 16.43 -39.79
C GLN A 409 -9.31 16.31 -41.31
N ASP A 410 -9.57 15.13 -41.88
CA ASP A 410 -9.70 14.90 -43.33
C ASP A 410 -11.18 14.74 -43.70
#